data_AF-A0A849PIV2-F1
#
_entry.id   AF-A0A849PIV2-F1
#
_cell.length_a   1.000
_cell.length_b   1.000
_cell.length_c   1.000
_cell.angle_alpha   90.00
_cell.angle_beta   90.00
_cell.angle_gamma   90.00
#
_symmetry.space_group_name_H-M   'P 1'
#
loop_
_entity.id
_entity.type
_entity.pdbx_description
1 polymer ?
#
loop_
_entity_poly.entity_id
_entity_poly.type
_entity_poly.pdbx_seq_one_letter_code
_entity_poly.pdbx_strand_id
1 'polypeptide(L)'
;MTTIGIDIGGANTKVASADGSIAEIHYLPMWKDAALPDLLSGIADRLMPDKVGVVMTGELADCFENKGQGIAFISDAALRAFPKSEIYYLNNKCEFTGGYDPGLAAANWAASAGLLARDTSCVFVDVGSTTTDIIPIAGGVACAGGTDFERLKRGELLYSGVLRTNLAALLDRIVLDGAGCRISSELFAITADAYLVLGRIREADYTCETPDHAGTTVPDSIRRLARIVCADPDEIGSSGVHAIAEQVQETQVQNLSDAIDDALKRHGLNRVIGTGLGEFLIRDAVDRLDGVRCSFVSGMYGEAVSKVFPAYAVAKLVEF
;
A
#
# COMPACT_ATOMS: atom_id res chain seq x y z
N MET A 1 -15.13 -9.00 23.89
CA MET A 1 -15.79 -8.60 22.65
C MET A 1 -14.75 -8.64 21.56
N THR A 2 -15.05 -9.30 20.44
CA THR A 2 -14.14 -9.42 19.30
C THR A 2 -14.38 -8.23 18.38
N THR A 3 -13.40 -7.35 18.26
CA THR A 3 -13.43 -6.20 17.36
C THR A 3 -12.43 -6.42 16.24
N ILE A 4 -12.91 -6.33 15.00
CA ILE A 4 -12.04 -6.40 13.82
C ILE A 4 -12.18 -5.14 12.98
N GLY A 5 -11.17 -4.91 12.15
CA GLY A 5 -11.19 -3.91 11.11
C GLY A 5 -10.87 -4.57 9.76
N ILE A 6 -11.47 -4.02 8.71
CA ILE A 6 -11.34 -4.52 7.36
C ILE A 6 -10.99 -3.34 6.44
N ASP A 7 -9.86 -3.45 5.74
CA ASP A 7 -9.45 -2.55 4.66
C ASP A 7 -9.74 -3.24 3.33
N ILE A 8 -10.80 -2.80 2.67
CA ILE A 8 -11.31 -3.38 1.42
C ILE A 8 -10.69 -2.60 0.25
N GLY A 9 -9.57 -3.08 -0.27
CA GLY A 9 -8.88 -2.51 -1.43
C GLY A 9 -9.24 -3.19 -2.74
N GLY A 10 -8.83 -2.56 -3.86
CA GLY A 10 -9.17 -3.07 -5.19
C GLY A 10 -8.52 -4.41 -5.54
N ALA A 11 -7.30 -4.65 -5.03
CA ALA A 11 -6.55 -5.89 -5.28
C ALA A 11 -6.49 -6.83 -4.07
N ASN A 12 -6.57 -6.27 -2.86
CA ASN A 12 -6.41 -7.01 -1.62
C ASN A 12 -7.45 -6.53 -0.61
N THR A 13 -7.99 -7.46 0.16
CA THR A 13 -8.75 -7.17 1.37
C THR A 13 -7.89 -7.56 2.58
N LYS A 14 -7.70 -6.64 3.52
CA LYS A 14 -6.89 -6.86 4.72
C LYS A 14 -7.79 -6.89 5.95
N VAL A 15 -7.51 -7.79 6.89
CA VAL A 15 -8.26 -7.94 8.13
C VAL A 15 -7.31 -7.89 9.30
N ALA A 16 -7.68 -7.16 10.35
CA ALA A 16 -6.95 -7.21 11.61
C ALA A 16 -7.89 -7.13 12.81
N SER A 17 -7.53 -7.77 13.91
CA SER A 17 -8.21 -7.59 15.18
C SER A 17 -7.63 -6.41 15.95
N ALA A 18 -8.46 -5.78 16.78
CA ALA A 18 -8.03 -4.64 17.57
C ALA A 18 -6.93 -5.02 18.59
N ASP A 19 -6.91 -6.25 19.09
CA ASP A 19 -5.83 -6.76 19.95
C ASP A 19 -4.54 -7.14 19.19
N GLY A 20 -4.56 -7.10 17.85
CA GLY A 20 -3.42 -7.44 16.98
C GLY A 20 -3.16 -8.94 16.83
N SER A 21 -3.99 -9.82 17.40
CA SER A 21 -3.85 -11.29 17.28
C SER A 21 -4.19 -11.83 15.88
N ILE A 22 -4.96 -11.07 15.10
CA ILE A 22 -5.34 -11.36 13.72
C ILE A 22 -4.72 -10.29 12.83
N ALA A 23 -4.03 -10.72 11.78
CA ALA A 23 -3.51 -9.88 10.71
C ALA A 23 -3.42 -10.72 9.43
N GLU A 24 -4.33 -10.48 8.49
CA GLU A 24 -4.52 -11.30 7.30
C GLU A 24 -4.60 -10.43 6.04
N ILE A 25 -4.04 -10.94 4.94
CA ILE A 25 -4.12 -10.33 3.61
C ILE A 25 -4.73 -11.36 2.68
N HIS A 26 -5.84 -10.99 2.05
CA HIS A 26 -6.54 -11.81 1.07
C HIS A 26 -6.41 -11.16 -0.30
N TYR A 27 -5.70 -11.81 -1.21
CA TYR A 27 -5.59 -11.36 -2.60
C TYR A 27 -6.91 -11.63 -3.31
N LEU A 28 -7.63 -10.56 -3.64
CA LEU A 28 -8.94 -10.61 -4.26
C LEU A 28 -9.07 -9.41 -5.22
N PRO A 29 -8.54 -9.52 -6.44
CA PRO A 29 -8.67 -8.47 -7.45
C PRO A 29 -10.13 -8.30 -7.87
N MET A 30 -10.76 -7.21 -7.43
CA MET A 30 -12.19 -6.94 -7.66
C MET A 30 -12.57 -6.88 -9.14
N TRP A 31 -11.60 -6.62 -10.03
CA TRP A 31 -11.80 -6.55 -11.48
C TRP A 31 -11.84 -7.91 -12.19
N LYS A 32 -11.62 -9.04 -11.48
CA LYS A 32 -11.53 -10.40 -12.07
C LYS A 32 -12.52 -11.41 -11.46
N ASP A 33 -13.76 -11.01 -11.21
CA ASP A 33 -14.84 -11.79 -10.53
C ASP A 33 -14.86 -11.61 -8.99
N ALA A 34 -15.58 -10.57 -8.54
CA ALA A 34 -15.66 -10.13 -7.15
C ALA A 34 -16.32 -11.15 -6.20
N ALA A 35 -15.55 -12.13 -5.72
CA ALA A 35 -15.93 -13.00 -4.58
C ALA A 35 -15.83 -12.29 -3.22
N LEU A 36 -16.01 -10.97 -3.18
CA LEU A 36 -15.95 -10.17 -1.96
C LEU A 36 -17.02 -10.62 -0.94
N PRO A 37 -18.30 -10.82 -1.33
CA PRO A 37 -19.32 -11.30 -0.40
C PRO A 37 -18.97 -12.65 0.24
N ASP A 38 -18.41 -13.57 -0.55
CA ASP A 38 -18.02 -14.91 -0.05
C ASP A 38 -16.84 -14.84 0.91
N LEU A 39 -15.82 -14.03 0.56
CA LEU A 39 -14.67 -13.78 1.44
C LEU A 39 -15.11 -13.18 2.77
N LEU A 40 -15.94 -12.12 2.74
CA LEU A 40 -16.41 -11.46 3.95
C LEU A 40 -17.30 -12.37 4.79
N SER A 41 -18.15 -13.18 4.17
CA SER A 41 -18.99 -14.17 4.87
C SER A 41 -18.12 -15.24 5.56
N GLY A 42 -17.09 -15.76 4.88
CA GLY A 42 -16.15 -16.70 5.47
C GLY A 42 -15.36 -16.11 6.65
N ILE A 43 -15.02 -14.82 6.59
CA ILE A 43 -14.41 -14.10 7.72
C ILE A 43 -15.42 -13.96 8.88
N ALA A 44 -16.66 -13.58 8.58
CA ALA A 44 -17.71 -13.41 9.58
C ALA A 44 -18.03 -14.71 10.33
N ASP A 45 -18.17 -15.82 9.60
CA ASP A 45 -18.45 -17.14 10.19
C ASP A 45 -17.30 -17.64 11.07
N ARG A 46 -16.06 -17.40 10.66
CA ARG A 46 -14.87 -17.84 11.39
C ARG A 46 -14.57 -16.99 12.62
N LEU A 47 -14.69 -15.67 12.52
CA LEU A 47 -14.26 -14.73 13.56
C LEU A 47 -15.41 -14.31 14.49
N MET A 48 -16.66 -14.34 14.00
CA MET A 48 -17.87 -13.92 14.72
C MET A 48 -17.68 -12.61 15.52
N PRO A 49 -17.27 -11.49 14.86
CA PRO A 49 -16.97 -10.26 15.56
C PRO A 49 -18.22 -9.58 16.13
N ASP A 50 -18.07 -8.92 17.28
CA ASP A 50 -19.10 -8.04 17.85
C ASP A 50 -19.13 -6.70 17.12
N LYS A 51 -17.94 -6.15 16.80
CA LYS A 51 -17.77 -4.87 16.09
C LYS A 51 -16.88 -5.02 14.86
N VAL A 52 -17.25 -4.33 13.78
CA VAL A 52 -16.49 -4.30 12.52
C VAL A 52 -16.27 -2.87 12.08
N GLY A 53 -15.01 -2.43 12.05
CA GLY A 53 -14.61 -1.20 11.38
C GLY A 53 -14.29 -1.45 9.91
N VAL A 54 -14.77 -0.61 8.99
CA VAL A 54 -14.53 -0.75 7.55
C VAL A 54 -13.96 0.54 6.97
N VAL A 55 -12.86 0.39 6.24
CA VAL A 55 -12.33 1.39 5.30
C VAL A 55 -12.25 0.78 3.91
N MET A 56 -12.35 1.61 2.87
CA MET A 56 -12.28 1.14 1.49
C MET A 56 -11.37 2.00 0.61
N THR A 57 -10.71 1.32 -0.31
CA THR A 57 -9.90 1.87 -1.42
C THR A 57 -10.17 1.17 -2.74
N GLY A 58 -11.05 0.16 -2.75
CA GLY A 58 -11.41 -0.62 -3.94
C GLY A 58 -12.58 -0.04 -4.74
N GLU A 59 -13.15 1.10 -4.34
CA GLU A 59 -14.36 1.66 -4.97
C GLU A 59 -14.15 2.17 -6.41
N LEU A 60 -12.89 2.31 -6.83
CA LEU A 60 -12.48 2.68 -8.19
C LEU A 60 -12.03 1.47 -9.03
N ALA A 61 -12.27 0.24 -8.59
CA ALA A 61 -11.98 -0.93 -9.41
C ALA A 61 -12.71 -0.86 -10.76
N ASP A 62 -12.05 -1.31 -11.84
CA ASP A 62 -12.53 -1.19 -13.23
C ASP A 62 -13.89 -1.87 -13.49
N CYS A 63 -14.35 -2.71 -12.57
CA CYS A 63 -15.67 -3.34 -12.64
C CYS A 63 -16.83 -2.39 -12.29
N PHE A 64 -16.56 -1.19 -11.79
CA PHE A 64 -17.56 -0.19 -11.45
C PHE A 64 -17.61 0.96 -12.48
N GLU A 65 -18.80 1.32 -12.94
CA GLU A 65 -19.05 2.45 -13.83
C GLU A 65 -18.66 3.79 -13.20
N ASN A 66 -18.79 3.89 -11.88
CA ASN A 66 -18.42 5.07 -11.12
C ASN A 66 -18.16 4.74 -9.65
N LYS A 67 -17.50 5.67 -8.98
CA LYS A 67 -17.13 5.61 -7.56
C LYS A 67 -18.32 5.29 -6.62
N GLY A 68 -19.49 5.87 -6.89
CA GLY A 68 -20.69 5.66 -6.07
C GLY A 68 -21.19 4.21 -6.11
N GLN A 69 -21.10 3.57 -7.28
CA GLN A 69 -21.42 2.15 -7.43
C GLN A 69 -20.47 1.27 -6.62
N GLY A 70 -19.16 1.55 -6.67
CA GLY A 70 -18.17 0.81 -5.89
C GLY A 70 -18.39 0.92 -4.38
N ILE A 71 -18.65 2.14 -3.87
CA ILE A 71 -18.97 2.38 -2.45
C ILE A 71 -20.22 1.57 -2.04
N ALA A 72 -21.28 1.64 -2.83
CA ALA A 72 -22.53 0.94 -2.55
C ALA A 72 -22.34 -0.58 -2.53
N PHE A 73 -21.62 -1.13 -3.51
CA PHE A 73 -21.32 -2.56 -3.58
C PHE A 73 -20.54 -3.05 -2.36
N ILE A 74 -19.45 -2.37 -2.00
CA ILE A 74 -18.60 -2.76 -0.86
C ILE A 74 -19.38 -2.68 0.45
N SER A 75 -20.15 -1.60 0.63
CA SER A 75 -20.96 -1.40 1.85
C SER A 75 -22.08 -2.46 1.98
N ASP A 76 -22.78 -2.77 0.89
CA ASP A 76 -23.80 -3.82 0.89
C ASP A 76 -23.20 -5.20 1.16
N ALA A 77 -22.04 -5.52 0.55
CA ALA A 77 -21.34 -6.78 0.80
C ALA A 77 -20.95 -6.94 2.28
N ALA A 78 -20.41 -5.89 2.90
CA ALA A 78 -20.04 -5.91 4.31
C ALA A 78 -21.26 -5.97 5.23
N LEU A 79 -22.32 -5.20 4.96
CA LEU A 79 -23.58 -5.26 5.73
C LEU A 79 -24.19 -6.67 5.72
N ARG A 80 -24.19 -7.34 4.57
CA ARG A 80 -24.76 -8.69 4.43
C ARG A 80 -23.91 -9.77 5.09
N ALA A 81 -22.58 -9.62 5.05
CA ALA A 81 -21.65 -10.59 5.65
C ALA A 81 -21.66 -10.54 7.19
N PHE A 82 -21.89 -9.36 7.79
CA PHE A 82 -21.82 -9.17 9.24
C PHE A 82 -23.17 -8.77 9.87
N PRO A 83 -24.27 -9.54 9.68
CA PRO A 83 -25.61 -9.13 10.10
C PRO A 83 -25.82 -9.11 11.63
N LYS A 84 -24.88 -9.70 12.38
CA LYS A 84 -24.91 -9.78 13.85
C LYS A 84 -23.93 -8.81 14.52
N SER A 85 -23.13 -8.08 13.73
CA SER A 85 -22.09 -7.18 14.25
C SER A 85 -22.56 -5.73 14.15
N GLU A 86 -22.07 -4.89 15.06
CA GLU A 86 -22.12 -3.45 14.87
C GLU A 86 -21.06 -3.04 13.86
N ILE A 87 -21.49 -2.48 12.73
CA ILE A 87 -20.60 -2.10 11.62
C ILE A 87 -20.44 -0.59 11.54
N TYR A 88 -19.19 -0.15 11.40
CA TYR A 88 -18.78 1.24 11.38
C TYR A 88 -17.96 1.51 10.12
N TYR A 89 -18.42 2.43 9.28
CA TYR A 89 -17.68 2.89 8.12
C TYR A 89 -16.96 4.18 8.45
N LEU A 90 -15.66 4.25 8.17
CA LEU A 90 -14.84 5.44 8.41
C LEU A 90 -14.60 6.16 7.08
N ASN A 91 -14.89 7.46 7.03
CA ASN A 91 -14.61 8.29 5.87
C ASN A 91 -13.18 8.85 5.87
N ASN A 92 -12.79 9.51 4.78
CA ASN A 92 -11.49 10.14 4.57
C ASN A 92 -11.19 11.33 5.49
N LYS A 93 -12.15 11.75 6.35
CA LYS A 93 -11.95 12.72 7.42
C LYS A 93 -11.75 12.08 8.78
N CYS A 94 -11.65 10.74 8.84
CA CYS A 94 -11.62 9.97 10.07
C CYS A 94 -12.91 10.14 10.91
N GLU A 95 -14.07 10.24 10.25
CA GLU A 95 -15.38 10.32 10.89
C GLU A 95 -16.18 9.04 10.58
N PHE A 96 -16.91 8.52 11.57
CA PHE A 96 -17.80 7.38 11.36
C PHE A 96 -19.12 7.81 10.71
N THR A 97 -19.60 7.02 9.77
CA THR A 97 -20.83 7.31 9.01
C THR A 97 -21.83 6.17 9.15
N GLY A 98 -23.12 6.52 9.16
CA GLY A 98 -24.24 5.56 9.27
C GLY A 98 -24.96 5.29 7.94
N GLY A 99 -24.40 5.72 6.81
CA GLY A 99 -25.06 5.64 5.50
C GLY A 99 -24.12 5.98 4.35
N TYR A 100 -24.68 6.15 3.15
CA TYR A 100 -23.88 6.51 1.97
C TYR A 100 -23.14 7.84 2.21
N ASP A 101 -21.81 7.77 2.17
CA ASP A 101 -20.93 8.93 2.20
C ASP A 101 -19.88 8.77 1.07
N PRO A 102 -19.81 9.70 0.10
CA PRO A 102 -18.74 9.71 -0.91
C PRO A 102 -17.32 9.74 -0.32
N GLY A 103 -17.18 10.20 0.92
CA GLY A 103 -15.93 10.23 1.68
C GLY A 103 -15.48 8.86 2.19
N LEU A 104 -16.29 7.80 2.11
CA LEU A 104 -15.84 6.43 2.47
C LEU A 104 -14.71 5.92 1.59
N ALA A 105 -14.64 6.47 0.39
CA ALA A 105 -13.62 6.18 -0.57
C ALA A 105 -12.24 6.75 -0.23
N ALA A 106 -11.20 6.03 -0.63
CA ALA A 106 -9.81 6.37 -0.36
C ALA A 106 -9.58 6.71 1.13
N ALA A 107 -10.16 5.93 2.04
CA ALA A 107 -10.14 6.21 3.48
C ALA A 107 -9.14 5.35 4.29
N ASN A 108 -8.37 4.46 3.65
CA ASN A 108 -7.38 3.60 4.31
C ASN A 108 -6.37 4.41 5.12
N TRP A 109 -5.86 5.50 4.55
CA TRP A 109 -4.88 6.36 5.21
C TRP A 109 -5.50 7.16 6.36
N ALA A 110 -6.81 7.46 6.30
CA ALA A 110 -7.50 8.25 7.32
C ALA A 110 -7.62 7.49 8.64
N ALA A 111 -7.87 6.17 8.61
CA ALA A 111 -7.86 5.34 9.82
C ALA A 111 -6.47 5.33 10.47
N SER A 112 -5.43 5.03 9.68
CA SER A 112 -4.04 5.00 10.15
C SER A 112 -3.60 6.35 10.74
N ALA A 113 -3.87 7.44 10.00
CA ALA A 113 -3.52 8.77 10.45
C ALA A 113 -4.32 9.20 11.69
N GLY A 114 -5.61 8.89 11.75
CA GLY A 114 -6.47 9.18 12.89
C GLY A 114 -6.05 8.47 14.18
N LEU A 115 -5.60 7.22 14.07
CA LEU A 115 -5.03 6.49 15.21
C LEU A 115 -3.74 7.15 15.71
N LEU A 116 -2.81 7.48 14.80
CA LEU A 116 -1.51 8.07 15.13
C LEU A 116 -1.61 9.52 15.63
N ALA A 117 -2.57 10.28 15.11
CA ALA A 117 -2.77 11.69 15.43
C ALA A 117 -3.15 11.94 16.90
N ARG A 118 -3.62 10.90 17.62
CA ARG A 118 -3.95 10.99 19.05
C ARG A 118 -2.74 11.37 19.90
N ASP A 119 -1.56 10.86 19.56
CA ASP A 119 -0.38 10.93 20.43
C ASP A 119 0.85 11.52 19.72
N THR A 120 0.82 11.71 18.40
CA THR A 120 2.01 12.06 17.62
C THR A 120 1.74 13.09 16.52
N SER A 121 2.72 13.98 16.32
CA SER A 121 2.86 14.75 15.07
C SER A 121 4.04 14.21 14.27
N CYS A 122 3.79 13.79 13.04
CA CYS A 122 4.74 13.13 12.15
C CYS A 122 4.26 13.18 10.69
N VAL A 123 5.12 12.83 9.75
CA VAL A 123 4.69 12.38 8.43
C VAL A 123 4.51 10.87 8.50
N PHE A 124 3.26 10.41 8.38
CA PHE A 124 2.95 8.98 8.27
C PHE A 124 3.16 8.53 6.83
N VAL A 125 3.90 7.44 6.64
CA VAL A 125 4.23 6.90 5.32
C VAL A 125 3.83 5.44 5.25
N ASP A 126 2.95 5.08 4.31
CA ASP A 126 2.54 3.69 4.05
C ASP A 126 2.96 3.31 2.63
N VAL A 127 3.95 2.42 2.52
CA VAL A 127 4.37 1.88 1.22
C VAL A 127 3.75 0.50 1.05
N GLY A 128 2.68 0.45 0.26
CA GLY A 128 1.98 -0.78 -0.09
C GLY A 128 2.57 -1.50 -1.30
N SER A 129 1.81 -2.45 -1.84
CA SER A 129 2.18 -3.18 -3.06
C SER A 129 2.12 -2.32 -4.32
N THR A 130 1.32 -1.25 -4.32
CA THR A 130 0.98 -0.46 -5.52
C THR A 130 1.29 1.03 -5.36
N THR A 131 0.97 1.59 -4.20
CA THR A 131 1.03 3.01 -3.92
C THR A 131 1.85 3.27 -2.65
N THR A 132 2.30 4.51 -2.53
CA THR A 132 2.86 5.06 -1.31
C THR A 132 2.01 6.25 -0.86
N ASP A 133 1.44 6.17 0.33
CA ASP A 133 0.70 7.27 0.96
C ASP A 133 1.66 8.06 1.87
N ILE A 134 1.69 9.40 1.74
CA ILE A 134 2.53 10.30 2.56
C ILE A 134 1.60 11.33 3.19
N ILE A 135 1.34 11.16 4.48
CA ILE A 135 0.28 11.88 5.21
C ILE A 135 0.90 12.70 6.33
N PRO A 136 0.97 14.03 6.18
CA PRO A 136 1.37 14.90 7.29
C PRO A 136 0.32 14.86 8.40
N ILE A 137 0.76 14.68 9.64
CA ILE A 137 -0.07 14.71 10.85
C ILE A 137 0.48 15.81 11.74
N ALA A 138 -0.31 16.87 11.94
CA ALA A 138 0.08 18.03 12.73
C ALA A 138 -1.12 18.56 13.52
N GLY A 139 -0.90 19.02 14.75
CA GLY A 139 -1.97 19.58 15.59
C GLY A 139 -3.07 18.58 15.96
N GLY A 140 -2.75 17.28 15.99
CA GLY A 140 -3.69 16.21 16.35
C GLY A 140 -4.63 15.78 15.23
N VAL A 141 -4.37 16.19 13.97
CA VAL A 141 -5.18 15.83 12.81
C VAL A 141 -4.32 15.51 11.59
N ALA A 142 -4.86 14.77 10.63
CA ALA A 142 -4.25 14.59 9.32
C ALA A 142 -4.39 15.88 8.48
N CYS A 143 -3.34 16.26 7.76
CA CYS A 143 -3.28 17.47 6.94
C CYS A 143 -3.08 17.18 5.43
N ALA A 144 -3.45 15.98 4.98
CA ALA A 144 -3.41 15.60 3.56
C ALA A 144 -4.57 16.21 2.74
N GLY A 145 -4.44 16.17 1.41
CA GLY A 145 -5.51 16.49 0.47
C GLY A 145 -6.72 15.57 0.63
N GLY A 146 -7.91 16.10 0.39
CA GLY A 146 -9.16 15.37 0.60
C GLY A 146 -9.49 14.38 -0.53
N THR A 147 -8.77 14.45 -1.64
CA THR A 147 -8.94 13.54 -2.80
C THR A 147 -7.59 13.06 -3.30
N ASP A 148 -7.54 11.90 -3.95
CA ASP A 148 -6.31 11.39 -4.55
C ASP A 148 -5.72 12.34 -5.59
N PHE A 149 -6.56 13.07 -6.34
CA PHE A 149 -6.09 14.08 -7.28
C PHE A 149 -5.34 15.22 -6.57
N GLU A 150 -5.86 15.71 -5.44
CA GLU A 150 -5.16 16.71 -4.63
C GLU A 150 -3.88 16.16 -4.03
N ARG A 151 -3.90 14.91 -3.56
CA ARG A 151 -2.75 14.24 -2.95
C ARG A 151 -1.62 14.02 -3.97
N LEU A 152 -1.96 13.59 -5.19
CA LEU A 152 -1.02 13.50 -6.32
C LEU A 152 -0.37 14.85 -6.62
N LYS A 153 -1.14 15.95 -6.62
CA LYS A 153 -0.61 17.31 -6.85
C LYS A 153 0.34 17.78 -5.74
N ARG A 154 0.21 17.24 -4.53
CA ARG A 154 0.97 17.65 -3.34
C ARG A 154 2.13 16.72 -2.98
N GLY A 155 2.33 15.64 -3.74
CA GLY A 155 3.30 14.59 -3.41
C GLY A 155 2.89 13.72 -2.21
N GLU A 156 1.60 13.73 -1.83
CA GLU A 156 1.06 12.97 -0.69
C GLU A 156 0.56 11.56 -1.08
N LEU A 157 0.60 11.27 -2.39
CA LEU A 157 0.30 9.98 -2.98
C LEU A 157 1.27 9.75 -4.14
N LEU A 158 2.05 8.69 -4.09
CA LEU A 158 2.90 8.24 -5.19
C LEU A 158 2.36 6.91 -5.72
N TYR A 159 2.22 6.77 -7.05
CA TYR A 159 1.83 5.51 -7.70
C TYR A 159 3.03 4.57 -7.89
N SER A 160 3.67 4.30 -6.76
CA SER A 160 4.93 3.57 -6.64
C SER A 160 4.84 2.71 -5.39
N GLY A 161 4.91 1.38 -5.55
CA GLY A 161 4.84 0.42 -4.45
C GLY A 161 5.91 -0.67 -4.59
N VAL A 162 5.88 -1.63 -3.67
CA VAL A 162 6.90 -2.70 -3.63
C VAL A 162 6.68 -3.73 -4.74
N LEU A 163 5.45 -4.02 -5.15
CA LEU A 163 5.19 -5.19 -6.01
C LEU A 163 4.80 -4.86 -7.44
N ARG A 164 3.81 -3.97 -7.63
CA ARG A 164 3.00 -3.91 -8.86
C ARG A 164 3.40 -2.79 -9.83
N THR A 165 4.36 -1.95 -9.47
CA THR A 165 4.71 -0.80 -10.31
C THR A 165 5.47 -1.27 -11.54
N ASN A 166 4.95 -0.95 -12.73
CA ASN A 166 5.66 -1.15 -13.99
C ASN A 166 6.96 -0.35 -13.95
N LEU A 167 8.09 -0.99 -14.23
CA LEU A 167 9.39 -0.31 -14.21
C LEU A 167 9.48 0.81 -15.27
N ALA A 168 8.69 0.72 -16.35
CA ALA A 168 8.56 1.80 -17.33
C ALA A 168 7.85 3.06 -16.82
N ALA A 169 7.16 2.98 -15.67
CA ALA A 169 6.60 4.14 -15.00
C ALA A 169 7.61 4.85 -14.08
N LEU A 170 8.74 4.20 -13.78
CA LEU A 170 9.78 4.72 -12.88
C LEU A 170 11.00 5.21 -13.64
N LEU A 171 11.39 4.49 -14.69
CA LEU A 171 12.61 4.71 -15.45
C LEU A 171 12.26 5.09 -16.89
N ASP A 172 13.03 5.99 -17.49
CA ASP A 172 13.01 6.25 -18.95
C ASP A 172 14.28 5.70 -19.64
N ARG A 173 15.37 5.64 -18.87
CA ARG A 173 16.70 5.21 -19.25
C ARG A 173 17.36 4.48 -18.07
N ILE A 174 18.31 3.63 -18.42
CA ILE A 174 19.21 3.01 -17.45
C ILE A 174 20.64 3.09 -17.96
N VAL A 175 21.61 2.94 -17.06
CA VAL A 175 23.02 2.82 -17.37
C VAL A 175 23.43 1.35 -17.23
N LEU A 176 23.96 0.77 -18.32
CA LEU A 176 24.58 -0.55 -18.35
C LEU A 176 25.99 -0.41 -18.93
N ASP A 177 26.98 -1.02 -18.28
CA ASP A 177 28.40 -0.95 -18.69
C ASP A 177 28.91 0.47 -18.97
N GLY A 178 28.44 1.45 -18.19
CA GLY A 178 28.80 2.86 -18.33
C GLY A 178 28.12 3.61 -19.47
N ALA A 179 27.24 2.96 -20.24
CA ALA A 179 26.48 3.58 -21.32
C ALA A 179 24.97 3.65 -20.99
N GLY A 180 24.35 4.78 -21.31
CA GLY A 180 22.91 4.95 -21.14
C GLY A 180 22.12 4.30 -22.28
N CYS A 181 21.14 3.45 -21.97
CA CYS A 181 20.18 2.90 -22.91
C CYS A 181 18.74 3.28 -22.55
N ARG A 182 17.86 3.33 -23.54
CA ARG A 182 16.42 3.48 -23.31
C ARG A 182 15.82 2.13 -22.97
N ILE A 183 14.73 2.17 -22.21
CA ILE A 183 13.98 0.97 -21.87
C ILE A 183 12.72 0.82 -22.74
N SER A 184 12.20 -0.40 -22.80
CA SER A 184 10.89 -0.71 -23.36
C SER A 184 9.77 -0.14 -22.48
N SER A 185 8.67 0.30 -23.10
CA SER A 185 7.44 0.68 -22.39
C SER A 185 6.53 -0.51 -22.06
N GLU A 186 6.81 -1.68 -22.62
CA GLU A 186 6.04 -2.91 -22.38
C GLU A 186 6.08 -3.33 -20.91
N LEU A 187 5.00 -3.95 -20.43
CA LEU A 187 4.93 -4.52 -19.08
C LEU A 187 5.73 -5.83 -19.03
N PHE A 188 7.05 -5.74 -19.06
CA PHE A 188 7.93 -6.91 -18.95
C PHE A 188 8.32 -7.26 -17.52
N ALA A 189 8.54 -6.25 -16.68
CA ALA A 189 8.92 -6.42 -15.30
C ALA A 189 8.30 -5.33 -14.42
N ILE A 190 8.16 -5.68 -13.15
CA ILE A 190 7.60 -4.84 -12.09
C ILE A 190 8.56 -4.74 -10.92
N THR A 191 8.28 -3.85 -9.96
CA THR A 191 9.12 -3.64 -8.78
C THR A 191 9.33 -4.89 -7.94
N ALA A 192 8.37 -5.83 -7.91
CA ALA A 192 8.58 -7.12 -7.26
C ALA A 192 9.78 -7.88 -7.83
N ASP A 193 9.99 -7.84 -9.15
CA ASP A 193 11.12 -8.52 -9.79
C ASP A 193 12.45 -7.91 -9.34
N ALA A 194 12.53 -6.57 -9.32
CA ALA A 194 13.71 -5.84 -8.86
C ALA A 194 14.02 -6.16 -7.39
N TYR A 195 13.02 -6.07 -6.51
CA TYR A 195 13.23 -6.29 -5.08
C TYR A 195 13.46 -7.74 -4.71
N LEU A 196 12.96 -8.71 -5.49
CA LEU A 196 13.30 -10.11 -5.29
C LEU A 196 14.75 -10.38 -5.67
N VAL A 197 15.21 -9.83 -6.80
CA VAL A 197 16.61 -9.95 -7.25
C VAL A 197 17.59 -9.31 -6.27
N LEU A 198 17.23 -8.16 -5.71
CA LEU A 198 18.02 -7.47 -4.67
C LEU A 198 17.91 -8.13 -3.28
N GLY A 199 17.09 -9.16 -3.11
CA GLY A 199 16.85 -9.82 -1.82
C GLY A 199 16.17 -8.91 -0.79
N ARG A 200 15.47 -7.87 -1.23
CA ARG A 200 14.71 -6.93 -0.37
C ARG A 200 13.33 -7.47 -0.01
N ILE A 201 12.80 -8.40 -0.81
CA ILE A 201 11.62 -9.20 -0.49
C ILE A 201 11.92 -10.70 -0.65
N ARG A 202 11.13 -11.55 0.00
CA ARG A 202 11.20 -13.00 -0.22
C ARG A 202 10.21 -13.38 -1.32
N GLU A 203 10.42 -14.54 -1.93
CA GLU A 203 9.48 -15.09 -2.93
C GLU A 203 8.04 -15.17 -2.39
N ALA A 204 7.87 -15.55 -1.12
CA ALA A 204 6.55 -15.60 -0.47
C ALA A 204 5.87 -14.23 -0.31
N ASP A 205 6.62 -13.12 -0.38
CA ASP A 205 6.06 -11.76 -0.36
C ASP A 205 5.72 -11.26 -1.79
N TYR A 206 6.13 -11.97 -2.85
CA TYR A 206 5.72 -11.71 -4.25
C TYR A 206 4.34 -12.32 -4.51
N THR A 207 3.29 -11.68 -4.00
CA THR A 207 1.93 -12.23 -4.00
C THR A 207 1.07 -11.81 -5.20
N CYS A 208 1.55 -10.89 -6.06
CA CYS A 208 0.83 -10.48 -7.25
C CYS A 208 1.19 -11.34 -8.47
N GLU A 209 0.34 -11.32 -9.48
CA GLU A 209 0.64 -11.96 -10.76
C GLU A 209 1.90 -11.39 -11.39
N THR A 210 2.71 -12.27 -11.97
CA THR A 210 3.91 -11.90 -12.72
C THR A 210 3.51 -11.41 -14.13
N PRO A 211 4.23 -10.43 -14.70
CA PRO A 211 3.92 -9.89 -16.02
C PRO A 211 3.87 -10.91 -17.16
N ASP A 212 4.69 -11.95 -17.08
CA ASP A 212 4.75 -13.02 -18.08
C ASP A 212 4.00 -14.30 -17.67
N HIS A 213 3.24 -14.25 -16.57
CA HIS A 213 2.51 -15.38 -15.98
C HIS A 213 3.39 -16.61 -15.63
N ALA A 214 4.71 -16.42 -15.55
CA ALA A 214 5.63 -17.44 -15.08
C ALA A 214 5.75 -17.42 -13.55
N GLY A 215 6.69 -18.18 -13.00
CA GLY A 215 6.93 -18.23 -11.56
C GLY A 215 7.46 -16.92 -10.95
N THR A 216 7.43 -16.88 -9.63
CA THR A 216 7.90 -15.80 -8.76
C THR A 216 9.33 -16.04 -8.26
N THR A 217 10.10 -16.90 -8.96
CA THR A 217 11.46 -17.23 -8.53
C THR A 217 12.46 -16.13 -8.93
N VAL A 218 13.63 -16.12 -8.30
CA VAL A 218 14.73 -15.21 -8.69
C VAL A 218 15.12 -15.40 -10.17
N PRO A 219 15.35 -16.63 -10.69
CA PRO A 219 15.62 -16.83 -12.11
C PRO A 219 14.53 -16.29 -13.05
N ASP A 220 13.25 -16.42 -12.68
CA ASP A 220 12.14 -15.88 -13.48
C ASP A 220 12.15 -14.35 -13.51
N SER A 221 12.44 -13.73 -12.36
CA SER A 221 12.56 -12.28 -12.22
C SER A 221 13.75 -11.72 -13.00
N ILE A 222 14.89 -12.42 -13.01
CA ILE A 222 16.06 -12.09 -13.83
C ILE A 222 15.69 -12.03 -15.32
N ARG A 223 14.94 -13.03 -15.82
CA ARG A 223 14.48 -13.06 -17.22
C ARG A 223 13.57 -11.88 -17.55
N ARG A 224 12.65 -11.52 -16.64
CA ARG A 224 11.76 -10.37 -16.80
C ARG A 224 12.52 -9.04 -16.81
N LEU A 225 13.47 -8.85 -15.90
CA LEU A 225 14.29 -7.64 -15.83
C LEU A 225 15.14 -7.44 -17.09
N ALA A 226 15.76 -8.49 -17.65
CA ALA A 226 16.55 -8.37 -18.88
C ALA A 226 15.72 -7.86 -20.07
N ARG A 227 14.45 -8.27 -20.16
CA ARG A 227 13.54 -7.85 -21.24
C ARG A 227 13.22 -6.36 -21.25
N ILE A 228 13.45 -5.64 -20.13
CA ILE A 228 13.28 -4.18 -20.09
C ILE A 228 14.13 -3.47 -21.14
N VAL A 229 15.32 -3.99 -21.43
CA VAL A 229 16.20 -3.46 -22.49
C VAL A 229 16.13 -4.29 -23.77
N CYS A 230 15.05 -5.03 -23.96
CA CYS A 230 14.83 -5.95 -25.08
C CYS A 230 15.94 -7.00 -25.24
N ALA A 231 16.54 -7.41 -24.12
CA ALA A 231 17.61 -8.41 -24.07
C ALA A 231 17.18 -9.66 -23.28
N ASP A 232 18.02 -10.68 -23.31
CA ASP A 232 17.96 -11.82 -22.40
C ASP A 232 19.12 -11.80 -21.35
N PRO A 233 19.07 -12.66 -20.31
CA PRO A 233 20.13 -12.70 -19.29
C PRO A 233 21.51 -13.13 -19.81
N ASP A 234 21.60 -13.83 -20.95
CA ASP A 234 22.87 -14.24 -21.54
C ASP A 234 23.56 -13.03 -22.21
N GLU A 235 22.80 -12.05 -22.70
CA GLU A 235 23.30 -10.81 -23.31
C GLU A 235 23.86 -9.80 -22.29
N ILE A 236 23.13 -9.53 -21.20
CA ILE A 236 23.51 -8.49 -20.22
C ILE A 236 24.17 -9.04 -18.94
N GLY A 237 24.14 -10.37 -18.77
CA GLY A 237 24.69 -11.05 -17.62
C GLY A 237 24.00 -10.71 -16.29
N SER A 238 24.45 -11.36 -15.23
CA SER A 238 23.93 -11.12 -13.87
C SER A 238 24.19 -9.70 -13.39
N SER A 239 25.36 -9.12 -13.71
CA SER A 239 25.72 -7.75 -13.34
C SER A 239 24.79 -6.71 -13.97
N GLY A 240 24.43 -6.88 -15.25
CA GLY A 240 23.50 -5.98 -15.92
C GLY A 240 22.11 -6.03 -15.31
N VAL A 241 21.61 -7.23 -14.99
CA VAL A 241 20.31 -7.41 -14.33
C VAL A 241 20.30 -6.79 -12.92
N HIS A 242 21.36 -6.97 -12.13
CA HIS A 242 21.45 -6.34 -10.82
C HIS A 242 21.52 -4.81 -10.94
N ALA A 243 22.28 -4.28 -11.90
CA ALA A 243 22.36 -2.84 -12.16
C ALA A 243 20.99 -2.23 -12.54
N ILE A 244 20.14 -2.98 -13.27
CA ILE A 244 18.74 -2.56 -13.52
C ILE A 244 18.00 -2.44 -12.19
N ALA A 245 18.03 -3.50 -11.38
CA ALA A 245 17.29 -3.53 -10.12
C ALA A 245 17.76 -2.44 -9.13
N GLU A 246 19.07 -2.20 -9.03
CA GLU A 246 19.65 -1.12 -8.21
C GLU A 246 19.16 0.26 -8.66
N GLN A 247 19.09 0.52 -9.97
CA GLN A 247 18.57 1.78 -10.50
C GLN A 247 17.06 1.95 -10.25
N VAL A 248 16.28 0.86 -10.23
CA VAL A 248 14.87 0.89 -9.80
C VAL A 248 14.76 1.32 -8.34
N GLN A 249 15.53 0.68 -7.45
CA GLN A 249 15.53 1.02 -6.02
C GLN A 249 15.95 2.47 -5.81
N GLU A 250 17.07 2.88 -6.41
CA GLU A 250 17.59 4.25 -6.31
C GLU A 250 16.53 5.29 -6.70
N THR A 251 15.84 5.05 -7.82
CA THR A 251 14.78 5.95 -8.31
C THR A 251 13.58 6.00 -7.36
N GLN A 252 13.10 4.84 -6.87
CA GLN A 252 11.98 4.84 -5.91
C GLN A 252 12.36 5.50 -4.59
N VAL A 253 13.57 5.24 -4.07
CA VAL A 253 14.05 5.83 -2.82
C VAL A 253 14.23 7.34 -2.97
N GLN A 254 14.78 7.82 -4.08
CA GLN A 254 14.94 9.26 -4.33
C GLN A 254 13.58 9.97 -4.39
N ASN A 255 12.64 9.46 -5.19
CA ASN A 255 11.30 10.05 -5.30
C ASN A 255 10.56 10.06 -3.96
N LEU A 256 10.69 8.98 -3.17
CA LEU A 256 10.10 8.90 -1.84
C LEU A 256 10.75 9.87 -0.85
N SER A 257 12.08 9.96 -0.86
CA SER A 257 12.86 10.89 -0.03
C SER A 257 12.45 12.34 -0.29
N ASP A 258 12.35 12.74 -1.56
CA ASP A 258 11.96 14.11 -1.94
C ASP A 258 10.54 14.45 -1.48
N ALA A 259 9.60 13.52 -1.63
CA ALA A 259 8.21 13.71 -1.20
C ALA A 259 8.07 13.75 0.34
N ILE A 260 8.83 12.91 1.06
CA ILE A 260 8.88 12.95 2.53
C ILE A 260 9.48 14.27 3.02
N ASP A 261 10.59 14.72 2.43
CA ASP A 261 11.28 15.96 2.80
C ASP A 261 10.40 17.20 2.59
N ASP A 262 9.73 17.28 1.44
CA ASP A 262 8.75 18.33 1.15
C ASP A 262 7.58 18.33 2.15
N ALA A 263 7.02 17.16 2.47
CA ALA A 263 5.98 17.03 3.50
C ALA A 263 6.46 17.47 4.90
N LEU A 264 7.66 17.05 5.30
CA LEU A 264 8.28 17.44 6.58
C LEU A 264 8.46 18.96 6.65
N LYS A 265 9.06 19.56 5.63
CA LYS A 265 9.32 21.01 5.56
C LYS A 265 8.04 21.84 5.54
N ARG A 266 7.07 21.46 4.71
CA ARG A 266 5.78 22.16 4.58
C ARG A 266 5.02 22.26 5.89
N HIS A 267 5.13 21.23 6.74
CA HIS A 267 4.40 21.15 8.00
C HIS A 267 5.27 21.39 9.25
N GLY A 268 6.57 21.69 9.09
CA GLY A 268 7.49 21.91 10.22
C GLY A 268 7.68 20.68 11.09
N LEU A 269 7.65 19.48 10.49
CA LEU A 269 7.77 18.19 11.16
C LEU A 269 9.18 17.63 11.00
N ASN A 270 9.61 16.77 11.93
CA ASN A 270 10.93 16.12 11.92
C ASN A 270 10.87 14.63 12.28
N ARG A 271 9.71 14.01 12.11
CA ARG A 271 9.46 12.61 12.45
C ARG A 271 8.69 11.94 11.32
N VAL A 272 9.11 10.74 10.98
CA VAL A 272 8.41 9.81 10.08
C VAL A 272 7.96 8.58 10.86
N ILE A 273 6.72 8.16 10.63
CA ILE A 273 6.23 6.84 11.05
C ILE A 273 5.95 6.03 9.78
N GLY A 274 6.73 4.99 9.54
CA GLY A 274 6.61 4.12 8.37
C GLY A 274 5.78 2.86 8.64
N THR A 275 5.08 2.36 7.63
CA THR A 275 4.37 1.08 7.66
C THR A 275 4.31 0.43 6.27
N GLY A 276 3.68 -0.74 6.21
CA GLY A 276 3.43 -1.46 4.97
C GLY A 276 4.55 -2.43 4.59
N LEU A 277 4.43 -3.02 3.41
CA LEU A 277 5.42 -3.95 2.87
C LEU A 277 6.75 -3.26 2.58
N GLY A 278 6.72 -1.95 2.32
CA GLY A 278 7.89 -1.17 1.92
C GLY A 278 8.55 -0.40 3.05
N GLU A 279 8.46 -0.82 4.32
CA GLU A 279 9.20 -0.17 5.41
C GLU A 279 10.70 -0.05 5.13
N PHE A 280 11.29 -0.99 4.38
CA PHE A 280 12.69 -0.89 3.95
C PHE A 280 12.95 0.30 3.02
N LEU A 281 12.01 0.64 2.12
CA LEU A 281 12.12 1.82 1.25
C LEU A 281 11.99 3.11 2.04
N ILE A 282 11.07 3.14 3.01
CA ILE A 282 10.89 4.29 3.90
C ILE A 282 12.18 4.53 4.70
N ARG A 283 12.81 3.46 5.18
CA ARG A 283 14.10 3.55 5.87
C ARG A 283 15.18 4.14 4.95
N ASP A 284 15.39 3.56 3.77
CA ASP A 284 16.39 4.03 2.83
C ASP A 284 16.16 5.50 2.42
N ALA A 285 14.89 5.92 2.30
CA ALA A 285 14.51 7.28 1.94
C ALA A 285 14.79 8.26 3.09
N VAL A 286 14.43 7.91 4.32
CA VAL A 286 14.65 8.76 5.49
C VAL A 286 16.14 8.83 5.86
N ASP A 287 16.93 7.79 5.61
CA ASP A 287 18.38 7.79 5.84
C ASP A 287 19.13 8.82 4.96
N ARG A 288 18.50 9.35 3.91
CA ARG A 288 19.01 10.46 3.09
C ARG A 288 18.72 11.84 3.68
N LEU A 289 17.89 11.92 4.72
CA LEU A 289 17.39 13.16 5.28
C LEU A 289 18.03 13.46 6.63
N ASP A 290 18.65 14.63 6.74
CA ASP A 290 19.30 15.05 7.98
C ASP A 290 18.28 15.45 9.06
N GLY A 291 18.49 14.94 10.28
CA GLY A 291 17.72 15.37 11.46
C GLY A 291 16.29 14.81 11.53
N VAL A 292 15.94 13.83 10.70
CA VAL A 292 14.63 13.17 10.70
C VAL A 292 14.65 11.94 11.60
N ARG A 293 13.69 11.85 12.53
CA ARG A 293 13.50 10.67 13.37
C ARG A 293 12.58 9.68 12.65
N CYS A 294 12.98 8.42 12.53
CA CYS A 294 12.17 7.37 11.91
C CYS A 294 11.78 6.29 12.93
N SER A 295 10.52 5.88 12.92
CA SER A 295 10.02 4.71 13.64
C SER A 295 9.04 3.94 12.76
N PHE A 296 8.85 2.66 13.03
CA PHE A 296 8.07 1.77 12.19
C PHE A 296 6.94 1.13 12.97
N VAL A 297 5.77 1.01 12.32
CA VAL A 297 4.61 0.30 12.87
C VAL A 297 4.98 -1.15 13.20
N SER A 298 5.86 -1.80 12.43
CA SER A 298 6.37 -3.14 12.75
C SER A 298 7.04 -3.22 14.12
N GLY A 299 7.79 -2.18 14.51
CA GLY A 299 8.43 -2.09 15.82
C GLY A 299 7.47 -1.73 16.96
N MET A 300 6.32 -1.13 16.64
CA MET A 300 5.31 -0.70 17.62
C MET A 300 4.24 -1.77 17.87
N TYR A 301 3.81 -2.47 16.81
CA TYR A 301 2.66 -3.38 16.82
C TYR A 301 2.95 -4.75 16.19
N GLY A 302 4.17 -4.98 15.70
CA GLY A 302 4.58 -6.24 15.05
C GLY A 302 4.50 -6.22 13.53
N GLU A 303 5.33 -7.03 12.88
CA GLU A 303 5.45 -7.07 11.41
C GLU A 303 4.13 -7.42 10.71
N ALA A 304 3.36 -8.35 11.27
CA ALA A 304 2.08 -8.77 10.69
C ALA A 304 1.08 -7.61 10.65
N VAL A 305 0.95 -6.85 11.75
CA VAL A 305 0.09 -5.66 11.84
C VAL A 305 0.55 -4.57 10.87
N SER A 306 1.86 -4.35 10.72
CA SER A 306 2.37 -3.33 9.80
C SER A 306 1.91 -3.55 8.35
N LYS A 307 1.82 -4.80 7.90
CA LYS A 307 1.35 -5.12 6.55
C LYS A 307 -0.17 -4.86 6.34
N VAL A 308 -0.93 -4.71 7.43
CA VAL A 308 -2.39 -4.51 7.44
C VAL A 308 -2.84 -3.31 8.26
N PHE A 309 -1.96 -2.32 8.44
CA PHE A 309 -2.15 -1.27 9.44
C PHE A 309 -3.46 -0.48 9.31
N PRO A 310 -3.98 -0.13 8.10
CA PRO A 310 -5.30 0.49 7.99
C PRO A 310 -6.44 -0.32 8.62
N ALA A 311 -6.43 -1.65 8.43
CA ALA A 311 -7.41 -2.54 9.04
C ALA A 311 -7.24 -2.59 10.56
N TYR A 312 -6.01 -2.64 11.06
CA TYR A 312 -5.75 -2.59 12.50
C TYR A 312 -6.19 -1.25 13.11
N ALA A 313 -5.92 -0.16 12.42
CA ALA A 313 -6.25 1.18 12.87
C ALA A 313 -7.75 1.37 12.98
N VAL A 314 -8.54 0.98 11.96
CA VAL A 314 -10.01 1.09 12.06
C VAL A 314 -10.59 0.17 13.14
N ALA A 315 -10.00 -1.01 13.37
CA ALA A 315 -10.37 -1.88 14.49
C ALA A 315 -10.17 -1.18 15.85
N LYS A 316 -9.02 -0.52 16.04
CA LYS A 316 -8.71 0.28 17.24
C LYS A 316 -9.64 1.48 17.42
N LEU A 317 -10.06 2.13 16.34
CA LEU A 317 -10.92 3.31 16.40
C LEU A 317 -12.35 2.97 16.85
N VAL A 318 -12.81 1.72 16.67
CA VAL A 318 -14.16 1.27 17.06
C VAL A 318 -14.23 0.52 18.41
N GLU A 319 -13.13 0.44 19.16
CA GLU A 319 -13.03 -0.21 20.49
C GLU A 319 -13.69 0.57 21.65
N PHE A 320 -14.46 1.63 21.38
CA PHE A 320 -15.10 2.46 22.41
C PHE A 320 -16.26 1.78 23.15
#